data_AF-A0A4P9X471-F1
#
_entry.id   AF-A0A4P9X471-F1
#
_cell.length_a   1.000
_cell.length_b   1.000
_cell.length_c   1.000
_cell.angle_alpha   90.00
_cell.angle_beta   90.00
_cell.angle_gamma   90.00
#
_symmetry.space_group_name_H-M   'P 1'
#
loop_
_entity.id
_entity.type
_entity.pdbx_description
1 polymer ?
#
loop_
_entity_poly.entity_id
_entity_poly.type
_entity_poly.pdbx_seq_one_letter_code
_entity_poly.pdbx_strand_id
1 'polypeptide(L)'
;MTDPLTRAGRFTTTAGTPQVSDGLGAKAGAARPLAAEPFRFTFVCEPTETLTDETCEYVKAAFQNVGKRIAQALQIYEPIHVQATFRSFCNGQLPCSLSNTLGTAASAAYFSARPSGDTSEDGWAFYPQSLVKQLDTDYALTYNPYDLLASFNADYNFWFSASGLPIQPDQTDFEWLCAHELVHGLGMQSGWSLWSSTYPPSQGFPASGHVLAPVLNVDLPDGADAATPDDTVVTSWQPLNRFDQFLRDAAAAPLSAQAKTIGTFQALNATLREFITQFQQHPAAAAAAEAAYNATTSGTAAVTFQSWKDAQGLPTPRGPNGQAPAMQLTLATSPGEFLPGTSLAHVDYATYANSAEFLMVPSVQNLTGTTFDTYIAKANATSRGALVGPFGPLTLGLLHALGWPTVKEPARGSLTVNPLPGTFGGATNTTASQPAEATTTASPSSSRSAAGSSGPRALLALVLLLPLWQLSSALLLV
;
A
#
# COMPACT_ATOMS: atom_id res chain seq x y z
N MET A 1 -17.32 -35.25 9.49
CA MET A 1 -17.08 -34.05 10.31
C MET A 1 -15.65 -33.65 10.05
N THR A 2 -15.45 -32.87 9.00
CA THR A 2 -14.18 -32.46 8.42
C THR A 2 -14.43 -31.06 7.87
N ASP A 3 -13.59 -30.13 8.32
CA ASP A 3 -13.62 -28.70 8.06
C ASP A 3 -13.62 -28.37 6.53
N PRO A 4 -14.52 -27.51 6.00
CA PRO A 4 -14.52 -27.13 4.59
C PRO A 4 -13.47 -26.05 4.22
N LEU A 5 -12.67 -25.53 5.15
CA LEU A 5 -11.73 -24.41 4.90
C LEU A 5 -10.48 -24.74 4.06
N THR A 6 -10.25 -26.00 3.65
CA THR A 6 -9.08 -26.38 2.83
C THR A 6 -9.29 -26.32 1.31
N ARG A 7 -10.34 -25.65 0.81
CA ARG A 7 -10.56 -25.47 -0.64
C ARG A 7 -10.71 -24.00 -1.06
N ALA A 8 -9.93 -23.11 -0.45
CA ALA A 8 -9.59 -21.85 -1.13
C ALA A 8 -8.69 -22.19 -2.32
N GLY A 9 -9.12 -21.84 -3.53
CA GLY A 9 -8.35 -22.03 -4.75
C GLY A 9 -6.94 -21.44 -4.58
N ARG A 10 -5.92 -22.26 -4.87
CA ARG A 10 -4.54 -21.81 -4.94
C ARG A 10 -4.44 -20.66 -5.94
N PHE A 11 -4.25 -19.44 -5.44
CA PHE A 11 -3.69 -18.35 -6.22
C PHE A 11 -2.21 -18.69 -6.46
N THR A 12 -1.90 -19.34 -7.58
CA THR A 12 -0.53 -19.40 -8.09
C THR A 12 -0.27 -18.12 -8.86
N THR A 13 0.10 -17.06 -8.17
CA THR A 13 0.72 -15.89 -8.80
C THR A 13 2.22 -16.15 -8.86
N THR A 14 2.77 -16.33 -10.06
CA THR A 14 4.20 -16.15 -10.30
C THR A 14 4.52 -14.64 -10.29
N ALA A 15 4.42 -14.03 -9.12
CA ALA A 15 4.86 -12.66 -8.88
C ALA A 15 6.36 -12.68 -8.58
N GLY A 16 7.19 -12.37 -9.57
CA GLY A 16 8.63 -12.23 -9.38
C GLY A 16 8.95 -11.04 -8.46
N THR A 17 9.92 -11.20 -7.57
CA THR A 17 10.49 -10.10 -6.80
C THR A 17 11.10 -9.07 -7.78
N PRO A 18 10.79 -7.77 -7.66
CA PRO A 18 11.42 -6.74 -8.47
C PRO A 18 12.95 -6.84 -8.39
N GLN A 19 13.60 -7.13 -9.51
CA GLN A 19 15.05 -7.17 -9.59
C GLN A 19 15.57 -5.83 -10.10
N VAL A 20 16.62 -5.32 -9.45
CA VAL A 20 17.44 -4.23 -9.98
C VAL A 20 18.39 -4.84 -11.01
N SER A 21 18.40 -4.32 -12.22
CA SER A 21 19.38 -4.71 -13.23
C SER A 21 20.54 -3.70 -13.22
N ASP A 22 21.78 -4.18 -13.38
CA ASP A 22 23.03 -3.37 -13.36
C ASP A 22 23.15 -2.35 -14.52
N GLY A 23 22.05 -2.08 -15.22
CA GLY A 23 21.96 -1.06 -16.25
C GLY A 23 22.01 0.34 -15.66
N LEU A 24 23.21 0.86 -15.39
CA LEU A 24 23.47 2.29 -15.29
C LEU A 24 23.12 2.94 -16.63
N GLY A 25 21.86 3.37 -16.79
CA GLY A 25 21.39 3.78 -18.11
C GLY A 25 20.02 4.44 -18.18
N ALA A 26 19.60 5.23 -17.19
CA ALA A 26 18.47 6.15 -17.39
C ALA A 26 19.00 7.59 -17.49
N LYS A 27 19.00 8.14 -18.70
CA LYS A 27 19.22 9.58 -18.91
C LYS A 27 18.04 10.35 -18.28
N ALA A 28 18.27 11.00 -17.15
CA ALA A 28 17.38 12.03 -16.65
C ALA A 28 17.19 13.12 -17.72
N GLY A 29 15.93 13.50 -18.01
CA GLY A 29 15.63 14.72 -18.75
C GLY A 29 15.05 14.60 -20.17
N ALA A 30 14.73 13.40 -20.68
CA ALA A 30 13.91 13.31 -21.90
C ALA A 30 12.43 13.49 -21.56
N ALA A 31 11.71 14.35 -22.30
CA ALA A 31 10.26 14.49 -22.16
C ALA A 31 9.58 13.15 -22.51
N ARG A 32 8.93 12.53 -21.53
CA ARG A 32 8.13 11.31 -21.75
C ARG A 32 6.72 11.73 -22.18
N PRO A 33 6.18 11.23 -23.30
CA PRO A 33 4.79 11.46 -23.64
C PRO A 33 3.88 10.77 -22.62
N LEU A 34 2.66 11.27 -22.45
CA LEU A 34 1.65 10.59 -21.65
C LEU A 34 1.24 9.27 -22.30
N ALA A 35 0.88 8.30 -21.47
CA ALA A 35 0.33 7.04 -21.92
C ALA A 35 -0.99 7.28 -22.67
N ALA A 36 -1.11 6.75 -23.88
CA ALA A 36 -2.36 6.80 -24.64
C ALA A 36 -3.51 6.07 -23.90
N GLU A 37 -3.17 5.05 -23.13
CA GLU A 37 -4.06 4.31 -22.23
C GLU A 37 -3.49 4.40 -20.80
N PRO A 38 -3.92 5.39 -20.00
CA PRO A 38 -3.39 5.59 -18.65
C PRO A 38 -3.58 4.38 -17.72
N PHE A 39 -4.71 3.69 -17.85
CA PHE A 39 -5.02 2.48 -17.08
C PHE A 39 -5.33 1.33 -18.02
N ARG A 40 -4.84 0.14 -17.65
CA ARG A 40 -5.11 -1.13 -18.33
C ARG A 40 -5.57 -2.14 -17.32
N PHE A 41 -6.78 -2.63 -17.51
CA PHE A 41 -7.41 -3.52 -16.56
C PHE A 41 -7.45 -4.95 -17.10
N THR A 42 -7.02 -5.90 -16.27
CA THR A 42 -7.30 -7.33 -16.44
C THR A 42 -8.42 -7.70 -15.48
N PHE A 43 -9.56 -8.12 -16.03
CA PHE A 43 -10.76 -8.40 -15.25
C PHE A 43 -10.94 -9.88 -15.02
N VAL A 44 -11.26 -10.23 -13.78
CA VAL A 44 -11.74 -11.55 -13.38
C VAL A 44 -13.14 -11.35 -12.80
N CYS A 45 -14.15 -11.92 -13.45
CA CYS A 45 -15.52 -11.93 -12.96
C CYS A 45 -15.83 -13.38 -12.55
N GLU A 46 -16.03 -13.66 -11.27
CA GLU A 46 -16.29 -15.02 -10.79
C GLU A 46 -17.80 -15.26 -10.78
N PRO A 47 -18.34 -16.11 -11.69
CA PRO A 47 -19.78 -16.28 -11.84
C PRO A 47 -20.42 -16.84 -10.57
N THR A 48 -21.60 -16.34 -10.25
CA THR A 48 -22.50 -16.84 -9.20
C THR A 48 -23.89 -17.06 -9.79
N GLU A 49 -24.84 -17.59 -9.02
CA GLU A 49 -26.23 -17.73 -9.48
C GLU A 49 -26.89 -16.37 -9.81
N THR A 50 -26.43 -15.28 -9.18
CA THR A 50 -26.97 -13.93 -9.34
C THR A 50 -26.13 -13.03 -10.24
N LEU A 51 -24.89 -13.41 -10.55
CA LEU A 51 -23.97 -12.65 -11.38
C LEU A 51 -24.05 -13.09 -12.85
N THR A 52 -24.53 -12.19 -13.71
CA THR A 52 -24.68 -12.43 -15.15
C THR A 52 -23.49 -11.88 -15.95
N ASP A 53 -23.30 -12.39 -17.17
CA ASP A 53 -22.31 -11.85 -18.13
C ASP A 53 -22.53 -10.35 -18.40
N GLU A 54 -23.79 -9.91 -18.39
CA GLU A 54 -24.18 -8.51 -18.55
C GLU A 54 -23.64 -7.63 -17.41
N THR A 55 -23.81 -8.07 -16.15
CA THR A 55 -23.24 -7.39 -14.99
C THR A 55 -21.71 -7.32 -15.07
N CYS A 56 -21.05 -8.37 -15.54
CA CYS A 56 -19.59 -8.36 -15.73
C CYS A 56 -19.13 -7.31 -16.76
N GLU A 57 -19.87 -7.11 -17.86
CA GLU A 57 -19.55 -6.04 -18.82
C GLU A 57 -19.82 -4.64 -18.24
N TYR A 58 -20.82 -4.48 -17.37
CA TYR A 58 -21.04 -3.24 -16.63
C TYR A 58 -19.90 -2.90 -15.68
N VAL A 59 -19.41 -3.88 -14.93
CA VAL A 59 -18.24 -3.76 -14.05
C VAL A 59 -17.02 -3.30 -14.85
N LYS A 60 -16.74 -3.97 -15.97
CA LYS A 60 -15.63 -3.63 -16.87
C LYS A 60 -15.73 -2.21 -17.42
N ALA A 61 -16.92 -1.77 -17.82
CA ALA A 61 -17.16 -0.40 -18.27
C ALA A 61 -16.89 0.63 -17.16
N ALA A 62 -17.33 0.34 -15.92
CA ALA A 62 -17.09 1.21 -14.77
C ALA A 62 -15.60 1.43 -14.51
N PHE A 63 -14.78 0.37 -14.51
CA PHE A 63 -13.33 0.52 -14.36
C PHE A 63 -12.68 1.33 -15.49
N GLN A 64 -13.10 1.11 -16.74
CA GLN A 64 -12.61 1.91 -17.87
C GLN A 64 -12.95 3.40 -17.71
N ASN A 65 -14.15 3.72 -17.22
CA ASN A 65 -14.57 5.09 -16.95
C ASN A 65 -13.76 5.69 -15.80
N VAL A 66 -13.57 4.96 -14.71
CA VAL A 66 -12.78 5.41 -13.55
C VAL A 66 -11.33 5.67 -13.93
N GLY A 67 -10.69 4.80 -14.71
CA GLY A 67 -9.33 5.02 -15.18
C GLY A 67 -9.20 6.33 -15.98
N LYS A 68 -10.20 6.65 -16.82
CA LYS A 68 -10.25 7.94 -17.54
C LYS A 68 -10.44 9.11 -16.58
N ARG A 69 -11.32 8.99 -15.59
CA ARG A 69 -11.59 10.04 -14.58
C ARG A 69 -10.33 10.36 -13.77
N ILE A 70 -9.62 9.35 -13.25
CA ILE A 70 -8.37 9.55 -12.48
C ILE A 70 -7.31 10.23 -13.36
N ALA A 71 -7.19 9.82 -14.63
CA ALA A 71 -6.26 10.42 -15.59
C ALA A 71 -6.59 11.87 -15.98
N GLN A 72 -7.77 12.40 -15.62
CA GLN A 72 -8.05 13.84 -15.76
C GLN A 72 -7.28 14.69 -14.74
N ALA A 73 -6.76 14.08 -13.67
CA ALA A 73 -6.07 14.78 -12.59
C ALA A 73 -4.58 14.46 -12.49
N LEU A 74 -4.20 13.22 -12.81
CA LEU A 74 -2.83 12.74 -12.75
C LEU A 74 -2.21 12.66 -14.14
N GLN A 75 -0.92 12.99 -14.23
CA GLN A 75 -0.14 12.80 -15.45
C GLN A 75 0.45 11.39 -15.43
N ILE A 76 -0.16 10.50 -16.23
CA ILE A 76 0.26 9.11 -16.33
C ILE A 76 1.17 8.93 -17.54
N TYR A 77 2.45 8.68 -17.29
CA TYR A 77 3.48 8.52 -18.32
C TYR A 77 3.65 7.05 -18.72
N GLU A 78 3.42 6.14 -17.78
CA GLU A 78 3.40 4.69 -18.01
C GLU A 78 2.04 4.11 -17.64
N PRO A 79 1.44 3.23 -18.48
CA PRO A 79 0.19 2.58 -18.16
C PRO A 79 0.22 1.88 -16.80
N ILE A 80 -0.80 2.13 -15.99
CA ILE A 80 -1.03 1.45 -14.71
C ILE A 80 -1.84 0.18 -15.01
N HIS A 81 -1.23 -0.98 -14.81
CA HIS A 81 -1.85 -2.29 -14.96
C HIS A 81 -2.56 -2.68 -13.68
N VAL A 82 -3.87 -2.95 -13.77
CA VAL A 82 -4.71 -3.31 -12.63
C VAL A 82 -5.27 -4.71 -12.85
N GLN A 83 -5.08 -5.60 -11.90
CA GLN A 83 -5.85 -6.84 -11.83
C GLN A 83 -7.05 -6.60 -10.93
N ALA A 84 -8.26 -6.65 -11.51
CA ALA A 84 -9.51 -6.38 -10.80
C ALA A 84 -10.38 -7.63 -10.79
N THR A 85 -10.83 -8.05 -9.60
CA THR A 85 -11.68 -9.22 -9.39
C THR A 85 -13.04 -8.80 -8.84
N PHE A 86 -14.13 -9.17 -9.51
CA PHE A 86 -15.50 -9.01 -9.02
C PHE A 86 -16.08 -10.39 -8.68
N ARG A 87 -16.36 -10.61 -7.40
CA ARG A 87 -16.78 -11.92 -6.88
C ARG A 87 -17.59 -11.80 -5.61
N SER A 88 -18.37 -12.82 -5.28
CA SER A 88 -19.02 -12.94 -3.98
C SER A 88 -17.95 -13.03 -2.89
N PHE A 89 -18.05 -12.20 -1.84
CA PHE A 89 -17.19 -12.34 -0.66
C PHE A 89 -17.76 -13.38 0.32
N CYS A 90 -19.05 -13.66 0.20
CA CYS A 90 -19.74 -14.63 1.03
C CYS A 90 -19.78 -16.04 0.43
N ASN A 91 -19.51 -16.19 -0.87
CA ASN A 91 -19.65 -17.45 -1.63
C ASN A 91 -20.99 -18.17 -1.36
N GLY A 92 -22.07 -17.41 -1.17
CA GLY A 92 -23.40 -17.95 -0.84
C GLY A 92 -23.56 -18.49 0.58
N GLN A 93 -22.56 -18.34 1.47
CA GLN A 93 -22.66 -18.76 2.87
C GLN A 93 -23.11 -17.60 3.77
N LEU A 94 -24.25 -17.79 4.44
CA LEU A 94 -24.76 -16.88 5.48
C LEU A 94 -24.79 -17.61 6.84
N PRO A 95 -24.43 -16.92 7.95
CA PRO A 95 -24.06 -15.51 8.05
C PRO A 95 -22.65 -15.21 7.52
N CYS A 96 -22.51 -14.12 6.77
CA CYS A 96 -21.27 -13.71 6.13
C CYS A 96 -20.55 -12.66 6.98
N SER A 97 -19.34 -12.96 7.45
CA SER A 97 -18.52 -12.02 8.21
C SER A 97 -17.94 -10.88 7.38
N LEU A 98 -17.98 -10.98 6.05
CA LEU A 98 -17.45 -10.00 5.10
C LEU A 98 -18.54 -9.17 4.41
N SER A 99 -19.79 -9.21 4.89
CA SER A 99 -20.93 -8.54 4.23
C SER A 99 -20.76 -7.02 4.11
N ASN A 100 -19.94 -6.41 4.96
CA ASN A 100 -19.77 -4.96 5.03
C ASN A 100 -18.58 -4.45 4.20
N THR A 101 -17.70 -5.33 3.73
CA THR A 101 -16.59 -4.95 2.86
C THR A 101 -17.11 -4.85 1.42
N LEU A 102 -17.08 -3.64 0.86
CA LEU A 102 -17.56 -3.37 -0.50
C LEU A 102 -16.49 -3.66 -1.55
N GLY A 103 -15.24 -3.35 -1.22
CA GLY A 103 -14.08 -3.57 -2.05
C GLY A 103 -12.79 -3.45 -1.25
N THR A 104 -11.69 -3.71 -1.94
CA THR A 104 -10.33 -3.48 -1.47
C THR A 104 -9.43 -3.28 -2.68
N ALA A 105 -8.46 -2.37 -2.59
CA ALA A 105 -7.32 -2.41 -3.49
C ALA A 105 -6.02 -1.99 -2.79
N ALA A 106 -4.91 -2.49 -3.31
CA ALA A 106 -3.56 -2.18 -2.85
C ALA A 106 -2.59 -2.19 -4.03
N SER A 107 -1.40 -1.64 -3.82
CA SER A 107 -0.32 -1.83 -4.79
C SER A 107 0.15 -3.28 -4.78
N ALA A 108 0.36 -3.84 -5.97
CA ALA A 108 0.82 -5.21 -6.16
C ALA A 108 2.29 -5.40 -5.71
N ALA A 109 3.07 -4.32 -5.67
CA ALA A 109 4.45 -4.31 -5.24
C ALA A 109 4.84 -2.94 -4.71
N TYR A 110 5.81 -2.91 -3.81
CA TYR A 110 6.39 -1.70 -3.26
C TYR A 110 7.89 -1.67 -3.49
N PHE A 111 8.45 -0.48 -3.67
CA PHE A 111 9.89 -0.25 -3.73
C PHE A 111 10.31 0.59 -2.53
N SER A 112 11.36 0.15 -1.83
CA SER A 112 12.02 0.99 -0.84
C SER A 112 12.82 2.06 -1.57
N ALA A 113 12.44 3.32 -1.38
CA ALA A 113 13.05 4.45 -2.07
C ALA A 113 12.99 5.72 -1.21
N ARG A 114 13.69 6.76 -1.65
CA ARG A 114 13.63 8.12 -1.11
C ARG A 114 13.76 9.16 -2.24
N PRO A 115 13.33 10.42 -2.04
CA PRO A 115 13.57 11.47 -3.03
C PRO A 115 15.08 11.62 -3.31
N SER A 116 15.46 11.77 -4.56
CA SER A 116 16.87 11.95 -4.93
C SER A 116 17.45 13.21 -4.29
N GLY A 117 18.63 13.08 -3.68
CA GLY A 117 19.27 14.15 -2.91
C GLY A 117 18.83 14.24 -1.44
N ASP A 118 17.80 13.52 -1.02
CA ASP A 118 17.50 13.36 0.41
C ASP A 118 18.54 12.43 1.04
N THR A 119 19.42 12.99 1.87
CA THR A 119 20.44 12.23 2.61
C THR A 119 20.00 11.86 4.02
N SER A 120 18.76 12.16 4.41
CA SER A 120 18.27 11.84 5.74
C SER A 120 18.13 10.33 5.94
N GLU A 121 18.43 9.87 7.14
CA GLU A 121 18.28 8.46 7.53
C GLU A 121 16.81 8.02 7.48
N ASP A 122 15.87 8.93 7.75
CA ASP A 122 14.43 8.66 7.73
C ASP A 122 13.78 8.91 6.36
N GLY A 123 14.57 9.13 5.31
CA GLY A 123 14.07 9.42 3.95
C GLY A 123 13.47 8.20 3.25
N TRP A 124 13.89 7.00 3.65
CA TRP A 124 13.42 5.76 3.04
C TRP A 124 11.98 5.43 3.44
N ALA A 125 11.19 5.05 2.45
CA ALA A 125 9.83 4.56 2.63
C ALA A 125 9.46 3.60 1.50
N PHE A 126 8.36 2.88 1.67
CA PHE A 126 7.73 2.16 0.58
C PHE A 126 6.92 3.09 -0.32
N TYR A 127 7.27 3.05 -1.61
CA TYR A 127 6.53 3.68 -2.70
C TYR A 127 5.79 2.60 -3.48
N PRO A 128 4.49 2.78 -3.77
CA PRO A 128 3.74 1.81 -4.57
C PRO A 128 4.30 1.78 -5.99
N GLN A 129 4.38 0.59 -6.60
CA GLN A 129 4.90 0.41 -7.96
C GLN A 129 4.23 1.34 -8.98
N SER A 130 2.90 1.54 -8.83
CA SER A 130 2.10 2.42 -9.67
C SER A 130 2.67 3.85 -9.74
N LEU A 131 3.17 4.37 -8.61
CA LEU A 131 3.81 5.68 -8.50
C LEU A 131 5.25 5.66 -9.01
N VAL A 132 6.04 4.65 -8.63
CA VAL A 132 7.47 4.57 -9.00
C VAL A 132 7.66 4.63 -10.51
N LYS A 133 6.78 3.98 -11.29
CA LYS A 133 6.79 4.02 -12.77
C LYS A 133 6.58 5.42 -13.37
N GLN A 134 6.02 6.35 -12.60
CA GLN A 134 5.78 7.73 -13.05
C GLN A 134 6.95 8.66 -12.76
N LEU A 135 7.96 8.19 -12.02
CA LEU A 135 9.08 8.97 -11.51
C LEU A 135 10.39 8.59 -12.21
N ASP A 136 11.38 9.48 -12.14
CA ASP A 136 12.73 9.17 -12.63
C ASP A 136 13.51 8.41 -11.55
N THR A 137 14.04 7.23 -11.86
CA THR A 137 14.81 6.40 -10.90
C THR A 137 16.29 6.36 -11.28
N ASP A 138 17.16 6.21 -10.28
CA ASP A 138 18.61 6.03 -10.47
C ASP A 138 19.02 4.63 -10.97
N TYR A 139 18.08 3.68 -10.97
CA TYR A 139 18.25 2.33 -11.50
C TYR A 139 17.15 1.95 -12.49
N ALA A 140 17.46 1.02 -13.39
CA ALA A 140 16.46 0.31 -14.17
C ALA A 140 15.78 -0.76 -13.30
N LEU A 141 14.47 -0.62 -13.10
CA LEU A 141 13.67 -1.50 -12.26
C LEU A 141 12.91 -2.53 -13.08
N THR A 142 12.81 -3.76 -12.56
CA THR A 142 11.87 -4.76 -13.07
C THR A 142 10.58 -4.69 -12.29
N TYR A 143 9.45 -4.52 -12.97
CA TYR A 143 8.14 -4.40 -12.34
C TYR A 143 7.38 -5.73 -12.33
N ASN A 144 6.51 -5.89 -11.34
CA ASN A 144 5.47 -6.91 -11.35
C ASN A 144 4.55 -6.70 -12.58
N PRO A 145 4.00 -7.75 -13.21
CA PRO A 145 3.04 -7.61 -14.31
C PRO A 145 1.86 -6.68 -14.02
N TYR A 146 1.41 -6.64 -12.76
CA TYR A 146 0.37 -5.74 -12.30
C TYR A 146 0.94 -4.70 -11.33
N ASP A 147 0.43 -3.49 -11.39
CA ASP A 147 0.78 -2.39 -10.49
C ASP A 147 -0.16 -2.34 -9.28
N LEU A 148 -1.44 -2.66 -9.51
CA LEU A 148 -2.50 -2.69 -8.50
C LEU A 148 -3.26 -4.02 -8.54
N LEU A 149 -3.65 -4.49 -7.36
CA LEU A 149 -4.60 -5.60 -7.18
C LEU A 149 -5.85 -5.04 -6.52
N ALA A 150 -7.02 -5.38 -7.04
CA ALA A 150 -8.30 -4.91 -6.52
C ALA A 150 -9.34 -6.02 -6.51
N SER A 151 -10.17 -6.09 -5.47
CA SER A 151 -11.28 -7.03 -5.36
C SER A 151 -12.53 -6.33 -4.85
N PHE A 152 -13.68 -6.68 -5.42
CA PHE A 152 -14.96 -6.02 -5.17
C PHE A 152 -16.05 -7.05 -4.93
N ASN A 153 -16.92 -6.74 -3.97
CA ASN A 153 -17.92 -7.65 -3.43
C ASN A 153 -19.18 -7.70 -4.30
N ALA A 154 -19.35 -8.77 -5.07
CA ALA A 154 -20.52 -8.97 -5.92
C ALA A 154 -21.83 -9.20 -5.14
N ASP A 155 -21.79 -9.38 -3.82
CA ASP A 155 -22.97 -9.57 -2.98
C ASP A 155 -23.67 -8.24 -2.63
N TYR A 156 -23.07 -7.10 -2.95
CA TYR A 156 -23.59 -5.78 -2.59
C TYR A 156 -24.51 -5.18 -3.67
N ASN A 157 -25.48 -4.36 -3.26
CA ASN A 157 -26.44 -3.72 -4.15
C ASN A 157 -25.82 -2.51 -4.88
N PHE A 158 -25.08 -2.79 -5.95
CA PHE A 158 -24.46 -1.77 -6.78
C PHE A 158 -25.38 -1.27 -7.90
N TRP A 159 -25.24 0.02 -8.20
CA TRP A 159 -25.72 0.61 -9.43
C TRP A 159 -24.58 0.76 -10.43
N PHE A 160 -24.88 0.48 -11.70
CA PHE A 160 -23.93 0.59 -12.80
C PHE A 160 -24.42 1.60 -13.83
N SER A 161 -23.59 2.60 -14.14
CA SER A 161 -23.87 3.63 -15.14
C SER A 161 -24.20 3.05 -16.53
N ALA A 162 -23.50 1.97 -16.91
CA ALA A 162 -23.66 1.29 -18.19
C ALA A 162 -25.00 0.54 -18.34
N SER A 163 -25.74 0.31 -17.24
CA SER A 163 -27.06 -0.34 -17.29
C SER A 163 -28.14 0.51 -17.96
N GLY A 164 -27.93 1.83 -18.04
CA GLY A 164 -28.93 2.78 -18.54
C GLY A 164 -30.15 2.97 -17.62
N LEU A 165 -30.18 2.33 -16.44
CA LEU A 165 -31.25 2.47 -15.46
C LEU A 165 -30.93 3.60 -14.47
N PRO A 166 -31.95 4.29 -13.91
CA PRO A 166 -31.73 5.26 -12.84
C PRO A 166 -31.32 4.57 -11.53
N ILE A 167 -30.38 5.18 -10.81
CA ILE A 167 -29.94 4.71 -9.49
C ILE A 167 -31.10 4.73 -8.48
N GLN A 168 -31.24 3.65 -7.70
CA GLN A 168 -32.24 3.54 -6.64
C GLN A 168 -31.70 4.02 -5.28
N PRO A 169 -32.56 4.46 -4.34
CA PRO A 169 -32.13 5.03 -3.06
C PRO A 169 -31.21 4.16 -2.20
N ASP A 170 -31.31 2.83 -2.36
CA ASP A 170 -30.57 1.80 -1.63
C ASP A 170 -29.35 1.26 -2.39
N GLN A 171 -29.07 1.81 -3.58
CA GLN A 171 -27.92 1.41 -4.39
C GLN A 171 -26.73 2.33 -4.18
N THR A 172 -25.53 1.76 -4.24
CA THR A 172 -24.27 2.50 -4.27
C THR A 172 -23.71 2.55 -5.69
N ASP A 173 -23.23 3.72 -6.13
CA ASP A 173 -22.57 3.86 -7.42
C ASP A 173 -21.25 3.09 -7.46
N PHE A 174 -21.13 2.14 -8.39
CA PHE A 174 -19.94 1.29 -8.50
C PHE A 174 -18.70 2.03 -9.02
N GLU A 175 -18.85 3.07 -9.86
CA GLU A 175 -17.70 3.87 -10.32
C GLU A 175 -17.09 4.66 -9.16
N TRP A 176 -17.91 5.16 -8.23
CA TRP A 176 -17.40 5.81 -7.02
C TRP A 176 -16.54 4.84 -6.20
N LEU A 177 -17.03 3.62 -5.96
CA LEU A 177 -16.30 2.62 -5.19
C LEU A 177 -15.01 2.22 -5.90
N CYS A 178 -15.04 1.98 -7.21
CA CYS A 178 -13.83 1.70 -7.98
C CYS A 178 -12.81 2.84 -7.88
N ALA A 179 -13.24 4.10 -7.97
CA ALA A 179 -12.34 5.24 -7.82
C ALA A 179 -11.74 5.30 -6.41
N HIS A 180 -12.57 5.09 -5.38
CA HIS A 180 -12.15 5.03 -3.98
C HIS A 180 -11.06 3.98 -3.76
N GLU A 181 -11.32 2.73 -4.14
CA GLU A 181 -10.38 1.64 -3.91
C GLU A 181 -9.07 1.86 -4.67
N LEU A 182 -9.14 2.29 -5.93
CA LEU A 182 -7.92 2.52 -6.71
C LEU A 182 -6.99 3.57 -6.06
N VAL A 183 -7.52 4.54 -5.31
CA VAL A 183 -6.70 5.54 -4.60
C VAL A 183 -5.87 4.92 -3.48
N HIS A 184 -6.37 3.90 -2.79
CA HIS A 184 -5.54 3.11 -1.87
C HIS A 184 -4.37 2.48 -2.63
N GLY A 185 -4.63 1.86 -3.77
CA GLY A 185 -3.59 1.31 -4.64
C GLY A 185 -2.58 2.34 -5.16
N LEU A 186 -3.02 3.57 -5.39
CA LEU A 186 -2.14 4.69 -5.80
C LEU A 186 -1.28 5.23 -4.65
N GLY A 187 -1.49 4.78 -3.41
CA GLY A 187 -0.59 5.03 -2.29
C GLY A 187 -1.22 5.72 -1.08
N MET A 188 -2.54 5.98 -1.08
CA MET A 188 -3.22 6.40 0.15
C MET A 188 -3.48 5.18 1.05
N GLN A 189 -2.41 4.64 1.61
CA GLN A 189 -2.44 3.46 2.46
C GLN A 189 -1.36 3.59 3.54
N SER A 190 -1.72 3.28 4.77
CA SER A 190 -0.82 3.26 5.91
C SER A 190 -0.06 1.93 6.00
N GLY A 191 1.22 1.99 6.36
CA GLY A 191 2.05 0.84 6.71
C GLY A 191 1.98 0.47 8.21
N TRP A 192 1.20 1.20 9.00
CA TRP A 192 0.94 0.88 10.40
C TRP A 192 -0.01 -0.31 10.51
N SER A 193 0.36 -1.29 11.33
CA SER A 193 -0.46 -2.48 11.55
C SER A 193 -0.81 -2.67 13.02
N LEU A 194 -2.07 -3.02 13.27
CA LEU A 194 -2.51 -3.49 14.58
C LEU A 194 -2.01 -4.92 14.79
N TRP A 195 -1.00 -5.06 15.64
CA TRP A 195 -0.31 -6.35 15.83
C TRP A 195 -1.22 -7.43 16.41
N SER A 196 -2.23 -7.09 17.20
CA SER A 196 -3.19 -8.09 17.70
C SER A 196 -4.08 -8.67 16.60
N SER A 197 -4.24 -7.95 15.48
CA SER A 197 -4.91 -8.44 14.27
C SER A 197 -3.94 -9.13 13.31
N THR A 198 -2.70 -8.64 13.19
CA THR A 198 -1.68 -9.20 12.29
C THR A 198 -1.08 -10.51 12.82
N TYR A 199 -0.86 -10.57 14.13
CA TYR A 199 -0.23 -11.69 14.84
C TYR A 199 -1.13 -12.12 16.01
N PRO A 200 -2.32 -12.69 15.73
CA PRO A 200 -3.32 -12.97 16.76
C PRO A 200 -2.97 -14.21 17.62
N PRO A 201 -3.39 -14.27 18.89
CA PRO A 201 -3.17 -15.45 19.74
C PRO A 201 -3.78 -16.74 19.22
N SER A 202 -4.83 -16.66 18.38
CA SER A 202 -5.44 -17.81 17.71
C SER A 202 -4.48 -18.51 16.73
N GLN A 203 -3.43 -17.83 16.27
CA GLN A 203 -2.35 -18.40 15.46
C GLN A 203 -1.12 -18.77 16.32
N GLY A 204 -1.28 -18.76 17.65
CA GLY A 204 -0.25 -19.12 18.60
C GLY A 204 0.62 -17.97 19.08
N PHE A 205 0.48 -16.75 18.57
CA PHE A 205 1.30 -15.61 19.03
C PHE A 205 1.00 -15.22 20.50
N PRO A 206 1.98 -14.63 21.24
CA PRO A 206 1.67 -14.04 22.53
C PRO A 206 0.66 -12.90 22.35
N ALA A 207 -0.24 -12.72 23.30
CA ALA A 207 -1.18 -11.59 23.29
C ALA A 207 -0.39 -10.28 23.24
N SER A 208 -0.41 -9.63 22.08
CA SER A 208 0.03 -8.26 21.93
C SER A 208 -1.09 -7.38 22.48
N GLY A 209 -0.74 -6.48 23.39
CA GLY A 209 -1.66 -5.43 23.81
C GLY A 209 -2.07 -4.55 22.62
N HIS A 210 -2.68 -3.42 22.92
CA HIS A 210 -3.05 -2.44 21.90
C HIS A 210 -1.81 -1.69 21.39
N VAL A 211 -1.12 -2.26 20.40
CA VAL A 211 0.10 -1.69 19.82
C VAL A 211 0.00 -1.56 18.31
N LEU A 212 0.52 -0.44 17.78
CA LEU A 212 0.72 -0.23 16.36
C LEU A 212 2.20 -0.26 16.04
N ALA A 213 2.59 -1.06 15.06
CA ALA A 213 3.95 -1.10 14.57
C ALA A 213 3.98 -1.49 13.09
N PRO A 214 5.08 -1.18 12.37
CA PRO A 214 5.27 -1.67 11.01
C PRO A 214 5.21 -3.20 10.96
N VAL A 215 4.85 -3.74 9.80
CA VAL A 215 4.87 -5.18 9.56
C VAL A 215 6.32 -5.68 9.46
N LEU A 216 6.54 -6.96 9.74
CA LEU A 216 7.85 -7.60 9.65
C LEU A 216 8.04 -8.27 8.29
N ASN A 217 9.23 -8.14 7.73
CA ASN A 217 9.68 -9.03 6.65
C ASN A 217 10.14 -10.34 7.27
N VAL A 218 9.73 -11.44 6.64
CA VAL A 218 10.00 -12.78 7.11
C VAL A 218 10.49 -13.67 5.97
N ASP A 219 11.37 -14.59 6.32
CA ASP A 219 11.82 -15.67 5.44
C ASP A 219 11.24 -16.99 5.93
N LEU A 220 10.85 -17.82 4.97
CA LEU A 220 10.45 -19.20 5.18
C LEU A 220 11.60 -20.09 4.71
N PRO A 221 12.25 -20.87 5.60
CA PRO A 221 13.24 -21.85 5.22
C PRO A 221 12.67 -22.87 4.23
N ASP A 222 13.51 -23.38 3.33
CA ASP A 222 13.10 -24.39 2.35
C ASP A 222 12.47 -25.61 3.04
N GLY A 223 11.23 -25.91 2.68
CA GLY A 223 10.46 -27.05 3.22
C GLY A 223 9.72 -26.76 4.53
N ALA A 224 9.79 -25.53 5.06
CA ALA A 224 8.95 -25.08 6.17
C ALA A 224 7.49 -24.91 5.73
N ASP A 225 6.57 -25.16 6.66
CA ASP A 225 5.17 -24.80 6.48
C ASP A 225 5.02 -23.30 6.77
N ALA A 226 4.55 -22.52 5.79
CA ALA A 226 4.28 -21.09 5.96
C ALA A 226 3.26 -20.79 7.08
N ALA A 227 2.54 -21.82 7.56
CA ALA A 227 1.52 -21.69 8.58
C ALA A 227 2.06 -21.68 10.02
N THR A 228 3.34 -21.96 10.28
CA THR A 228 3.88 -22.06 11.65
C THR A 228 4.74 -20.84 12.01
N PRO A 229 4.38 -20.09 13.09
CA PRO A 229 5.19 -18.97 13.58
C PRO A 229 6.62 -19.32 13.99
N ASP A 230 6.87 -20.60 14.27
CA ASP A 230 8.15 -21.11 14.76
C ASP A 230 9.12 -21.46 13.61
N ASP A 231 8.60 -21.71 12.41
CA ASP A 231 9.44 -21.98 11.23
C ASP A 231 9.68 -20.71 10.40
N THR A 232 9.06 -19.59 10.76
CA THR A 232 9.17 -18.31 10.06
C THR A 232 10.21 -17.42 10.76
N VAL A 233 11.20 -16.92 10.03
CA VAL A 233 12.31 -16.12 10.60
C VAL A 233 12.17 -14.66 10.23
N VAL A 234 12.31 -13.75 11.20
CA VAL A 234 12.23 -12.30 10.94
C VAL A 234 13.54 -11.81 10.35
N THR A 235 13.50 -11.19 9.18
CA THR A 235 14.71 -10.68 8.50
C THR A 235 14.89 -9.19 8.64
N SER A 236 13.79 -8.42 8.69
CA SER A 236 13.85 -6.96 8.84
C SER A 236 12.49 -6.38 9.22
N TRP A 237 12.49 -5.12 9.63
CA TRP A 237 11.27 -4.30 9.67
C TRP A 237 10.90 -3.84 8.26
N GLN A 238 9.61 -3.85 7.92
CA GLN A 238 9.16 -3.14 6.73
C GLN A 238 9.27 -1.62 6.96
N PRO A 239 9.84 -0.87 5.99
CA PRO A 239 9.66 0.57 5.95
C PRO A 239 8.19 0.93 5.98
N LEU A 240 7.84 2.02 6.65
CA LEU A 240 6.53 2.61 6.49
C LEU A 240 6.30 3.09 5.04
N ASN A 241 5.04 3.26 4.67
CA ASN A 241 4.69 3.78 3.35
C ASN A 241 5.07 5.27 3.25
N ARG A 242 5.29 5.77 2.03
CA ARG A 242 5.56 7.20 1.80
C ARG A 242 4.47 8.08 2.40
N PHE A 243 3.22 7.60 2.38
CA PHE A 243 2.08 8.23 3.04
C PHE A 243 2.31 8.50 4.53
N ASP A 244 2.89 7.54 5.26
CA ASP A 244 3.05 7.62 6.71
C ASP A 244 4.04 8.70 7.16
N GLN A 245 4.97 9.09 6.28
CA GLN A 245 5.95 10.15 6.59
C GLN A 245 5.28 11.52 6.80
N PHE A 246 4.08 11.72 6.26
CA PHE A 246 3.30 12.94 6.37
C PHE A 246 2.32 12.94 7.55
N LEU A 247 2.21 11.83 8.29
CA LEU A 247 1.25 11.72 9.38
C LEU A 247 1.71 12.46 10.63
N ARG A 248 0.78 13.20 11.22
CA ARG A 248 0.97 14.00 12.43
C ARG A 248 -0.15 13.73 13.43
N ASP A 249 0.22 13.50 14.68
CA ASP A 249 -0.75 13.40 15.77
C ASP A 249 -1.35 14.77 16.13
N ALA A 250 -2.25 14.79 17.11
CA ALA A 250 -2.89 16.01 17.61
C ALA A 250 -1.92 17.04 18.19
N ALA A 251 -0.72 16.63 18.61
CA ALA A 251 0.36 17.50 19.06
C ALA A 251 1.28 17.96 17.92
N ALA A 252 0.91 17.67 16.66
CA ALA A 252 1.70 17.89 15.45
C ALA A 252 3.06 17.16 15.44
N ALA A 253 3.22 16.09 16.24
CA ALA A 253 4.42 15.27 16.22
C ALA A 253 4.34 14.24 15.07
N PRO A 254 5.45 13.96 14.37
CA PRO A 254 5.51 12.94 13.33
C PRO A 254 5.26 11.56 13.90
N LEU A 255 4.22 10.87 13.40
CA LEU A 255 3.92 9.51 13.83
C LEU A 255 5.08 8.55 13.49
N SER A 256 5.78 8.82 12.38
CA SER A 256 6.99 8.08 11.98
C SER A 256 8.13 8.12 13.00
N ALA A 257 8.16 9.09 13.93
CA ALA A 257 9.13 9.08 15.03
C ALA A 257 8.95 7.88 15.97
N GLN A 258 7.71 7.38 16.11
CA GLN A 258 7.45 6.16 16.88
C GLN A 258 8.03 4.94 16.15
N ALA A 259 7.86 4.85 14.82
CA ALA A 259 8.43 3.77 14.02
C ALA A 259 9.96 3.74 14.09
N LYS A 260 10.61 4.90 14.18
CA LYS A 260 12.07 4.98 14.40
C LYS A 260 12.46 4.35 15.73
N THR A 261 11.75 4.66 16.81
CA THR A 261 12.01 4.07 18.15
C THR A 261 11.72 2.58 18.15
N ILE A 262 10.63 2.13 17.52
CA ILE A 262 10.29 0.71 17.33
C ILE A 262 11.44 -0.03 16.61
N GLY A 263 11.95 0.55 15.53
CA GLY A 263 13.04 0.00 14.73
C GLY A 263 14.39 -0.09 15.46
N THR A 264 14.53 0.43 16.68
CA THR A 264 15.74 0.19 17.50
C THR A 264 15.81 -1.24 18.03
N PHE A 265 14.69 -1.98 18.04
CA PHE A 265 14.67 -3.39 18.37
C PHE A 265 15.12 -4.24 17.17
N GLN A 266 16.21 -4.98 17.35
CA GLN A 266 16.97 -5.63 16.28
C GLN A 266 17.19 -7.14 16.53
N ALA A 267 16.22 -7.85 17.12
CA ALA A 267 16.29 -9.31 17.29
C ALA A 267 16.07 -10.08 15.96
N LEU A 268 16.72 -9.64 14.89
CA LEU A 268 16.65 -10.23 13.56
C LEU A 268 17.21 -11.66 13.58
N ASN A 269 16.74 -12.49 12.66
CA ASN A 269 17.00 -13.92 12.57
C ASN A 269 16.42 -14.78 13.71
N ALA A 270 15.63 -14.20 14.60
CA ALA A 270 14.79 -14.97 15.53
C ALA A 270 13.55 -15.51 14.81
N THR A 271 12.94 -16.56 15.36
CA THR A 271 11.62 -17.00 14.89
C THR A 271 10.60 -15.88 15.11
N LEU A 272 9.54 -15.84 14.31
CA LEU A 272 8.53 -14.79 14.41
C LEU A 272 7.88 -14.75 15.81
N ARG A 273 7.65 -15.91 16.42
CA ARG A 273 7.18 -16.01 17.81
C ARG A 273 8.19 -15.43 18.81
N GLU A 274 9.45 -15.81 18.70
CA GLU A 274 10.52 -15.32 19.60
C GLU A 274 10.70 -13.81 19.46
N PHE A 275 10.68 -13.31 18.23
CA PHE A 275 10.77 -11.89 17.93
C PHE A 275 9.67 -11.10 18.63
N ILE A 276 8.40 -11.52 18.46
CA ILE A 276 7.26 -10.82 19.07
C ILE A 276 7.34 -10.88 20.60
N THR A 277 7.75 -12.04 21.16
CA THR A 277 7.90 -12.21 22.61
C THR A 277 8.97 -11.27 23.18
N GLN A 278 10.12 -11.19 22.52
CA GLN A 278 11.23 -10.32 22.94
C GLN A 278 10.90 -8.84 22.71
N PHE A 279 10.18 -8.51 21.62
CA PHE A 279 9.73 -7.15 21.33
C PHE A 279 8.86 -6.59 22.47
N GLN A 280 7.90 -7.40 22.95
CA GLN A 280 7.02 -7.03 24.07
C GLN A 280 7.78 -6.76 25.38
N GLN A 281 8.97 -7.36 25.53
CA GLN A 281 9.83 -7.17 26.70
C GLN A 281 10.81 -6.00 26.52
N HIS A 282 10.93 -5.43 25.33
CA HIS A 282 11.83 -4.31 25.03
C HIS A 282 11.15 -2.96 25.37
N PRO A 283 11.49 -2.31 26.50
CA PRO A 283 10.63 -1.24 27.06
C PRO A 283 10.46 -0.05 26.11
N ALA A 284 11.53 0.39 25.45
CA ALA A 284 11.47 1.57 24.58
C ALA A 284 10.66 1.31 23.30
N ALA A 285 10.78 0.12 22.71
CA ALA A 285 10.12 -0.20 21.45
C ALA A 285 8.64 -0.52 21.66
N ALA A 286 8.31 -1.28 22.72
CA ALA A 286 6.94 -1.55 23.12
C ALA A 286 6.18 -0.26 23.48
N ALA A 287 6.80 0.63 24.29
CA ALA A 287 6.19 1.91 24.65
C ALA A 287 5.96 2.83 23.44
N ALA A 288 6.86 2.82 22.45
CA ALA A 288 6.67 3.58 21.21
C ALA A 288 5.52 3.02 20.37
N ALA A 289 5.35 1.70 20.30
CA ALA A 289 4.24 1.07 19.60
C ALA A 289 2.88 1.33 20.29
N GLU A 290 2.85 1.37 21.61
CA GLU A 290 1.69 1.79 22.40
C GLU A 290 1.39 3.29 22.21
N ALA A 291 2.41 4.15 22.19
CA ALA A 291 2.25 5.58 21.89
C ALA A 291 1.67 5.81 20.49
N ALA A 292 2.12 5.05 19.48
CA ALA A 292 1.53 5.11 18.15
C ALA A 292 0.05 4.71 18.17
N TYR A 293 -0.31 3.63 18.85
CA TYR A 293 -1.71 3.23 19.05
C TYR A 293 -2.53 4.34 19.71
N ASN A 294 -2.06 4.86 20.84
CA ASN A 294 -2.77 5.89 21.60
C ASN A 294 -2.95 7.19 20.78
N ALA A 295 -1.96 7.59 19.99
CA ALA A 295 -2.07 8.75 19.11
C ALA A 295 -3.23 8.58 18.11
N THR A 296 -3.30 7.41 17.47
CA THR A 296 -4.32 7.09 16.44
C THR A 296 -5.71 6.78 17.01
N THR A 297 -5.83 6.58 18.32
CA THR A 297 -7.08 6.23 18.99
C THR A 297 -7.51 7.25 20.05
N SER A 298 -6.82 8.39 20.14
CA SER A 298 -7.10 9.44 21.14
C SER A 298 -8.43 10.17 20.92
N GLY A 299 -9.04 10.05 19.74
CA GLY A 299 -10.31 10.68 19.41
C GLY A 299 -10.69 10.51 17.95
N THR A 300 -11.80 11.12 17.54
CA THR A 300 -12.08 11.35 16.11
C THR A 300 -11.19 12.48 15.60
N ALA A 301 -10.74 12.40 14.34
CA ALA A 301 -9.86 13.42 13.74
C ALA A 301 -8.51 13.62 14.48
N ALA A 302 -7.99 12.58 15.13
CA ALA A 302 -6.79 12.65 15.97
C ALA A 302 -5.47 12.72 15.18
N VAL A 303 -5.50 12.31 13.91
CA VAL A 303 -4.32 12.30 13.02
C VAL A 303 -4.63 13.09 11.77
N THR A 304 -3.64 13.85 11.30
CA THR A 304 -3.72 14.59 10.05
C THR A 304 -2.55 14.23 9.14
N PHE A 305 -2.81 14.20 7.83
CA PHE A 305 -1.78 14.25 6.80
C PHE A 305 -1.36 15.71 6.61
N GLN A 306 -0.07 16.00 6.74
CA GLN A 306 0.46 17.36 6.62
C GLN A 306 1.66 17.40 5.68
N SER A 307 1.63 18.31 4.71
CA SER A 307 2.75 18.57 3.80
C SER A 307 3.16 20.04 3.79
N TRP A 308 4.45 20.29 3.56
CA TRP A 308 5.04 21.61 3.37
C TRP A 308 5.65 21.69 1.98
N LYS A 309 6.13 22.88 1.60
CA LYS A 309 6.91 23.08 0.38
C LYS A 309 8.38 23.30 0.72
N ASP A 310 9.28 22.66 0.00
CA ASP A 310 10.72 22.92 0.08
C ASP A 310 11.09 24.22 -0.67
N ALA A 311 12.38 24.52 -0.75
CA ALA A 311 12.88 25.72 -1.45
C ALA A 311 12.59 25.70 -2.97
N GLN A 312 12.32 24.53 -3.54
CA GLN A 312 11.95 24.32 -4.93
C GLN A 312 10.43 24.32 -5.12
N GLY A 313 9.65 24.46 -4.05
CA GLY A 313 8.20 24.44 -4.09
C GLY A 313 7.60 23.02 -4.11
N LEU A 314 8.41 21.98 -3.99
CA LEU A 314 7.97 20.58 -4.02
C LEU A 314 7.46 20.15 -2.63
N PRO A 315 6.46 19.24 -2.58
CA PRO A 315 5.96 18.75 -1.31
C PRO A 315 7.02 17.98 -0.50
N THR A 316 7.12 18.30 0.78
CA THR A 316 8.00 17.61 1.72
C THR A 316 7.23 17.25 3.00
N PRO A 317 7.52 16.09 3.62
CA PRO A 317 6.95 15.75 4.92
C PRO A 317 7.55 16.58 6.05
N ARG A 318 8.60 17.38 5.82
CA ARG A 318 9.27 18.16 6.88
C ARG A 318 9.08 19.66 6.64
N GLY A 319 8.35 20.31 7.54
CA GLY A 319 8.23 21.77 7.56
C GLY A 319 9.36 22.44 8.33
N PRO A 320 9.71 23.69 8.00
CA PRO A 320 10.51 24.53 8.88
C PRO A 320 9.83 24.66 10.25
N ASN A 321 10.62 24.63 11.33
CA ASN A 321 10.09 24.77 12.69
C ASN A 321 9.22 26.02 12.82
N GLY A 322 7.97 25.84 13.27
CA GLY A 322 7.01 26.93 13.49
C GLY A 322 6.24 27.40 12.25
N GLN A 323 6.41 26.76 11.08
CA GLN A 323 5.59 27.07 9.90
C GLN A 323 4.38 26.14 9.77
N ALA A 324 3.23 26.74 9.46
CA ALA A 324 2.01 26.01 9.13
C ALA A 324 2.22 25.14 7.87
N PRO A 325 1.59 23.96 7.80
CA PRO A 325 1.64 23.13 6.60
C PRO A 325 0.99 23.83 5.42
N ALA A 326 1.53 23.58 4.22
CA ALA A 326 0.94 24.03 2.97
C ALA A 326 -0.38 23.30 2.67
N MET A 327 -0.52 22.07 3.17
CA MET A 327 -1.75 21.29 3.09
C MET A 327 -1.92 20.45 4.36
N GLN A 328 -3.16 20.39 4.86
CA GLN A 328 -3.56 19.54 5.98
C GLN A 328 -4.87 18.84 5.64
N LEU A 329 -4.90 17.51 5.81
CA LEU A 329 -6.07 16.68 5.60
C LEU A 329 -6.31 15.80 6.83
N THR A 330 -7.49 15.89 7.42
CA THR A 330 -7.83 15.14 8.63
C THR A 330 -8.19 13.70 8.28
N LEU A 331 -7.59 12.73 8.97
CA LEU A 331 -7.82 11.31 8.72
C LEU A 331 -8.88 10.73 9.65
N ALA A 332 -9.50 9.65 9.19
CA ALA A 332 -10.41 8.85 10.01
C ALA A 332 -9.63 8.18 11.14
N THR A 333 -10.09 8.43 12.37
CA THR A 333 -9.63 7.80 13.61
C THR A 333 -10.84 7.61 14.55
N SER A 334 -10.75 6.68 15.48
CA SER A 334 -11.83 6.37 16.42
C SER A 334 -11.33 6.42 17.87
N PRO A 335 -12.13 6.97 18.82
CA PRO A 335 -11.76 6.96 20.23
C PRO A 335 -11.64 5.52 20.77
N GLY A 336 -10.48 5.17 21.32
CA GLY A 336 -10.22 3.88 21.98
C GLY A 336 -10.13 2.67 21.05
N GLU A 337 -10.21 2.86 19.73
CA GLU A 337 -10.19 1.76 18.77
C GLU A 337 -9.42 2.11 17.51
N PHE A 338 -8.48 1.25 17.12
CA PHE A 338 -7.88 1.30 15.80
C PHE A 338 -8.62 0.29 14.93
N LEU A 339 -9.40 0.79 13.97
CA LEU A 339 -10.12 -0.02 12.99
C LEU A 339 -9.19 -0.33 11.81
N PRO A 340 -8.68 -1.57 11.66
CA PRO A 340 -7.86 -1.93 10.52
C PRO A 340 -8.57 -1.58 9.21
N GLY A 341 -7.80 -1.01 8.27
CA GLY A 341 -8.23 -0.50 6.96
C GLY A 341 -9.28 0.60 6.93
N THR A 342 -9.78 1.09 8.08
CA THR A 342 -10.42 2.40 8.17
C THR A 342 -9.42 3.45 8.68
N SER A 343 -8.84 3.18 9.86
CA SER A 343 -7.99 4.13 10.59
C SER A 343 -6.74 4.44 9.76
N LEU A 344 -6.45 5.74 9.58
CA LEU A 344 -5.35 6.26 8.75
C LEU A 344 -5.42 5.98 7.25
N ALA A 345 -6.33 5.13 6.77
CA ALA A 345 -6.50 4.87 5.34
C ALA A 345 -7.53 5.79 4.68
N HIS A 346 -8.39 6.43 5.48
CA HIS A 346 -9.50 7.26 5.02
C HIS A 346 -9.41 8.69 5.57
N VAL A 347 -10.16 9.61 4.95
CA VAL A 347 -10.38 10.95 5.50
C VAL A 347 -11.54 10.92 6.50
N ASP A 348 -11.56 11.88 7.43
CA ASP A 348 -12.62 11.97 8.43
C ASP A 348 -14.01 12.13 7.80
N TYR A 349 -14.93 11.22 8.14
CA TYR A 349 -16.26 11.16 7.53
C TYR A 349 -17.09 12.42 7.83
N ALA A 350 -17.15 12.83 9.11
CA ALA A 350 -17.97 13.95 9.56
C ALA A 350 -17.53 15.27 8.89
N THR A 351 -16.23 15.42 8.67
CA THR A 351 -15.63 16.58 8.01
C THR A 351 -15.89 16.58 6.50
N TYR A 352 -15.75 15.43 5.84
CA TYR A 352 -15.57 15.41 4.39
C TYR A 352 -16.69 14.77 3.57
N ALA A 353 -17.63 14.03 4.15
CA ALA A 353 -18.70 13.33 3.41
C ALA A 353 -19.58 14.27 2.54
N ASN A 354 -19.69 15.54 2.93
CA ASN A 354 -20.45 16.55 2.18
C ASN A 354 -19.56 17.64 1.56
N SER A 355 -18.27 17.35 1.36
CA SER A 355 -17.28 18.29 0.87
C SER A 355 -16.72 17.90 -0.51
N ALA A 356 -15.72 18.63 -0.98
CA ALA A 356 -14.94 18.26 -2.16
C ALA A 356 -14.07 16.99 -1.96
N GLU A 357 -13.78 16.63 -0.70
CA GLU A 357 -12.92 15.50 -0.33
C GLU A 357 -13.73 14.21 -0.04
N PHE A 358 -14.93 14.11 -0.61
CA PHE A 358 -15.86 12.99 -0.36
C PHE A 358 -15.34 11.63 -0.83
N LEU A 359 -14.37 11.58 -1.74
CA LEU A 359 -13.95 10.35 -2.39
C LEU A 359 -13.41 9.32 -1.39
N MET A 360 -12.63 9.76 -0.41
CA MET A 360 -11.87 8.87 0.50
C MET A 360 -12.49 8.74 1.89
N VAL A 361 -13.80 8.96 2.02
CA VAL A 361 -14.52 8.75 3.29
C VAL A 361 -14.81 7.26 3.50
N PRO A 362 -14.82 6.74 4.74
CA PRO A 362 -14.91 5.31 5.03
C PRO A 362 -16.32 4.72 4.98
N SER A 363 -17.32 5.46 4.50
CA SER A 363 -18.73 5.03 4.54
C SER A 363 -19.52 5.57 3.36
N VAL A 364 -20.46 4.75 2.89
CA VAL A 364 -21.40 5.07 1.81
C VAL A 364 -22.76 5.53 2.30
N GLN A 365 -22.97 5.69 3.61
CA GLN A 365 -24.29 6.05 4.18
C GLN A 365 -24.92 7.27 3.53
N ASN A 366 -24.12 8.31 3.28
CA ASN A 366 -24.58 9.52 2.63
C ASN A 366 -24.39 9.49 1.10
N LEU A 367 -23.98 8.35 0.53
CA LEU A 367 -23.63 8.18 -0.87
C LEU A 367 -24.64 7.35 -1.67
N THR A 368 -25.53 6.59 -1.01
CA THR A 368 -26.54 5.79 -1.71
C THR A 368 -27.56 6.65 -2.48
N GLY A 369 -28.15 6.09 -3.52
CA GLY A 369 -29.17 6.78 -4.32
C GLY A 369 -28.67 7.95 -5.16
N THR A 370 -27.35 8.15 -5.22
CA THR A 370 -26.75 9.30 -5.91
C THR A 370 -25.59 8.83 -6.77
N THR A 371 -25.58 9.27 -8.03
CA THR A 371 -24.51 8.89 -8.97
C THR A 371 -23.20 9.62 -8.65
N PHE A 372 -22.08 9.04 -9.07
CA PHE A 372 -20.76 9.62 -8.91
C PHE A 372 -20.64 10.98 -9.60
N ASP A 373 -21.24 11.11 -10.79
CA ASP A 373 -21.32 12.39 -11.50
C ASP A 373 -22.08 13.47 -10.71
N THR A 374 -23.15 13.07 -10.00
CA THR A 374 -23.89 13.99 -9.13
C THR A 374 -23.04 14.46 -7.96
N TYR A 375 -22.25 13.56 -7.36
CA TYR A 375 -21.30 13.94 -6.30
C TYR A 375 -20.21 14.87 -6.82
N ILE A 376 -19.60 14.55 -7.95
CA ILE A 376 -18.59 15.40 -8.58
C ILE A 376 -19.18 16.78 -8.87
N ALA A 377 -20.39 16.86 -9.43
CA ALA A 377 -21.04 18.14 -9.71
C ALA A 377 -21.30 18.95 -8.42
N LYS A 378 -21.81 18.32 -7.37
CA LYS A 378 -22.05 18.95 -6.06
C LYS A 378 -20.74 19.45 -5.45
N ALA A 379 -19.71 18.61 -5.43
CA ALA A 379 -18.38 18.93 -4.93
C ALA A 379 -17.71 20.06 -5.72
N ASN A 380 -17.91 20.09 -7.05
CA ASN A 380 -17.40 21.15 -7.90
C ASN A 380 -18.11 22.49 -7.66
N ALA A 381 -19.41 22.46 -7.40
CA ALA A 381 -20.18 23.65 -7.03
C ALA A 381 -19.73 24.22 -5.68
N THR A 382 -19.53 23.39 -4.67
CA THR A 382 -19.10 23.83 -3.33
C THR A 382 -17.66 24.33 -3.30
N SER A 383 -16.79 23.76 -4.14
CA SER A 383 -15.37 24.15 -4.24
C SER A 383 -15.07 25.23 -5.28
N ARG A 384 -16.10 25.85 -5.89
CA ARG A 384 -15.95 26.87 -6.94
C ARG A 384 -15.11 26.42 -8.13
N GLY A 385 -15.29 25.18 -8.59
CA GLY A 385 -14.56 24.67 -9.75
C GLY A 385 -13.19 24.05 -9.43
N ALA A 386 -12.84 23.84 -8.15
CA ALA A 386 -11.49 23.44 -7.78
C ALA A 386 -11.18 21.95 -7.99
N LEU A 387 -12.21 21.11 -8.18
CA LEU A 387 -12.04 19.69 -8.48
C LEU A 387 -11.28 19.48 -9.78
N VAL A 388 -10.47 18.43 -9.81
CA VAL A 388 -9.83 17.95 -11.04
C VAL A 388 -10.08 16.45 -11.10
N GLY A 389 -10.84 16.01 -12.12
CA GLY A 389 -11.36 14.65 -12.17
C GLY A 389 -12.20 14.31 -10.94
N PRO A 390 -11.98 13.16 -10.28
CA PRO A 390 -12.73 12.76 -9.09
C PRO A 390 -12.19 13.35 -7.77
N PHE A 391 -11.10 14.12 -7.82
CA PHE A 391 -10.37 14.52 -6.61
C PHE A 391 -10.70 15.92 -6.15
N GLY A 392 -11.00 16.05 -4.86
CA GLY A 392 -10.93 17.32 -4.14
C GLY A 392 -9.49 17.85 -4.05
N PRO A 393 -9.32 19.17 -3.84
CA PRO A 393 -8.00 19.81 -3.81
C PRO A 393 -7.04 19.20 -2.77
N LEU A 394 -7.52 18.78 -1.60
CA LEU A 394 -6.67 18.22 -0.55
C LEU A 394 -6.27 16.78 -0.88
N THR A 395 -7.19 15.95 -1.39
CA THR A 395 -6.92 14.58 -1.83
C THR A 395 -5.94 14.56 -3.02
N LEU A 396 -6.13 15.48 -3.98
CA LEU A 396 -5.16 15.64 -5.08
C LEU A 396 -3.80 16.14 -4.56
N GLY A 397 -3.81 17.08 -3.61
CA GLY A 397 -2.61 17.58 -2.95
C GLY A 397 -1.85 16.48 -2.21
N LEU A 398 -2.57 15.50 -1.63
CA LEU A 398 -1.98 14.33 -0.97
C LEU A 398 -1.27 13.46 -1.99
N LEU A 399 -1.93 13.10 -3.10
CA LEU A 399 -1.30 12.31 -4.16
C LEU A 399 -0.06 13.02 -4.71
N HIS A 400 -0.16 14.34 -4.93
CA HIS A 400 0.99 15.15 -5.31
C HIS A 400 2.11 15.11 -4.25
N ALA A 401 1.76 15.15 -2.97
CA ALA A 401 2.74 15.05 -1.88
C ALA A 401 3.44 13.68 -1.79
N LEU A 402 2.76 12.61 -2.16
CA LEU A 402 3.39 11.29 -2.32
C LEU A 402 4.41 11.30 -3.46
N GLY A 403 4.20 12.14 -4.48
CA GLY A 403 5.07 12.33 -5.63
C GLY A 403 4.34 12.23 -6.97
N TRP A 404 3.02 11.99 -7.00
CA TRP A 404 2.28 11.87 -8.26
C TRP A 404 2.34 13.17 -9.05
N PRO A 405 2.83 13.15 -10.31
CA PRO A 405 2.74 14.31 -11.18
C PRO A 405 1.25 14.59 -11.50
N THR A 406 0.82 15.83 -11.36
CA THR A 406 -0.59 16.22 -11.58
C THR A 406 -0.73 17.12 -12.80
N VAL A 407 -1.97 17.33 -13.28
CA VAL A 407 -2.21 18.28 -14.38
C VAL A 407 -1.79 19.71 -14.03
N LYS A 408 -1.89 20.11 -12.76
CA LYS A 408 -1.49 21.45 -12.29
C LYS A 408 0.01 21.54 -12.01
N GLU A 409 0.61 20.45 -11.55
CA GLU A 409 2.03 20.36 -11.21
C GLU A 409 2.62 19.11 -11.90
N PRO A 410 2.92 19.18 -13.22
CA PRO A 410 3.28 18.01 -14.03
C PRO A 410 4.75 17.58 -13.87
N ALA A 411 5.54 18.34 -13.10
CA ALA A 411 6.95 18.04 -12.86
C ALA A 411 7.08 16.67 -12.20
N ARG A 412 8.01 15.86 -12.72
CA ARG A 412 8.30 14.54 -12.18
C ARG A 412 9.40 14.66 -11.14
N GLY A 413 9.19 14.02 -9.99
CA GLY A 413 10.25 13.82 -9.01
C GLY A 413 11.24 12.76 -9.49
N SER A 414 12.38 12.70 -8.79
CA SER A 414 13.34 11.60 -8.95
C SER A 414 13.49 10.86 -7.63
N LEU A 415 13.68 9.54 -7.72
CA LEU A 415 13.87 8.64 -6.60
C LEU A 415 15.26 8.02 -6.63
N THR A 416 15.86 7.91 -5.46
CA THR A 416 16.94 6.97 -5.18
C THR A 416 16.33 5.68 -4.62
N VAL A 417 16.51 4.57 -5.33
CA VAL A 417 15.96 3.26 -4.96
C VAL A 417 16.96 2.50 -4.11
N ASN A 418 16.49 1.81 -3.07
CA ASN A 418 17.33 0.94 -2.26
C ASN A 418 17.54 -0.40 -3.01
N PRO A 419 18.76 -0.73 -3.46
CA PRO A 419 19.01 -1.98 -4.17
C PRO A 419 18.99 -3.22 -3.25
N LEU A 420 19.02 -3.04 -1.92
CA LEU A 420 19.01 -4.12 -0.93
C LEU A 420 17.88 -3.91 0.09
N PRO A 421 16.63 -4.25 -0.26
CA PRO A 421 15.46 -4.02 0.60
C PRO A 421 15.57 -4.64 2.00
N GLY A 422 16.35 -5.73 2.15
CA GLY A 422 16.51 -6.47 3.41
C GLY A 422 17.43 -5.84 4.46
N THR A 423 17.99 -4.64 4.22
CA THR A 423 18.93 -3.98 5.16
C THR A 423 18.34 -2.73 5.80
N PHE A 424 17.10 -2.82 6.29
CA PHE A 424 16.53 -1.76 7.15
C PHE A 424 16.76 -2.11 8.63
N GLY A 425 17.84 -1.58 9.21
CA GLY A 425 18.18 -1.81 10.63
C GLY A 425 19.66 -1.73 11.02
N GLY A 426 20.58 -1.56 10.06
CA GLY A 426 21.99 -1.41 10.37
C GLY A 426 22.41 0.05 10.43
N ALA A 427 22.74 0.56 11.62
CA ALA A 427 23.78 1.58 11.70
C ALA A 427 24.98 1.07 10.89
N THR A 428 25.44 1.87 9.94
CA THR A 428 26.57 1.54 9.05
C THR A 428 27.80 1.20 9.89
N ASN A 429 28.09 -0.08 10.03
CA ASN A 429 29.42 -0.57 10.40
C ASN A 429 29.88 -1.53 9.31
N THR A 430 30.15 -0.98 8.13
CA THR A 430 30.95 -1.63 7.09
C THR A 430 32.27 -0.88 6.94
N THR A 431 33.19 -1.16 7.87
CA THR A 431 34.62 -1.16 7.51
C THR A 431 34.80 -2.28 6.50
N ALA A 432 34.79 -1.92 5.22
CA ALA A 432 35.17 -2.81 4.14
C ALA A 432 36.68 -3.09 4.24
N SER A 433 37.05 -4.13 4.99
CA SER A 433 38.37 -4.74 4.85
C SER A 433 38.39 -5.56 3.57
N GLN A 434 39.01 -5.01 2.53
CA GLN A 434 39.42 -5.74 1.33
C GLN A 434 40.35 -6.91 1.73
N PRO A 435 40.19 -8.12 1.16
CA PRO A 435 41.25 -9.11 1.24
C PRO A 435 42.35 -8.76 0.24
N ALA A 436 43.57 -8.66 0.75
CA ALA A 436 44.78 -8.44 -0.01
C ALA A 436 45.03 -9.58 -1.02
N GLU A 437 45.48 -9.19 -2.22
CA GLU A 437 46.09 -10.07 -3.20
C GLU A 437 47.35 -10.73 -2.61
N ALA A 438 47.40 -12.06 -2.65
CA ALA A 438 48.63 -12.82 -2.48
C ALA A 438 48.86 -13.68 -3.71
N THR A 439 49.81 -13.25 -4.52
CA THR A 439 50.38 -13.94 -5.68
C THR A 439 51.24 -15.12 -5.20
N THR A 440 50.97 -16.35 -5.68
CA THR A 440 52.03 -17.36 -5.85
C THR A 440 51.69 -18.37 -6.95
N THR A 441 52.65 -18.51 -7.86
CA THR A 441 52.78 -19.44 -8.98
C THR A 441 53.25 -20.84 -8.56
N ALA A 442 52.70 -21.91 -9.19
CA ALA A 442 53.41 -23.00 -9.90
C ALA A 442 52.66 -24.36 -9.88
N SER A 443 52.73 -25.04 -11.03
CA SER A 443 51.98 -26.22 -11.55
C SER A 443 52.51 -27.61 -11.09
N PRO A 444 52.18 -28.76 -11.77
CA PRO A 444 50.92 -29.51 -11.75
C PRO A 444 51.11 -31.01 -11.40
N SER A 445 50.06 -31.71 -10.94
CA SER A 445 50.01 -33.18 -11.09
C SER A 445 48.58 -33.71 -11.23
N SER A 446 48.45 -34.60 -12.20
CA SER A 446 47.27 -35.32 -12.69
C SER A 446 46.58 -36.24 -11.68
N SER A 447 45.25 -36.29 -11.71
CA SER A 447 44.51 -37.55 -11.88
C SER A 447 43.00 -37.33 -12.13
N ARG A 448 42.46 -38.28 -12.88
CA ARG A 448 41.15 -38.40 -13.54
C ARG A 448 39.91 -38.44 -12.62
N SER A 449 38.82 -37.89 -13.18
CA SER A 449 37.44 -38.38 -13.21
C SER A 449 36.59 -38.45 -11.94
N ALA A 450 35.60 -37.56 -11.85
CA ALA A 450 34.19 -37.95 -11.69
C ALA A 450 33.28 -36.79 -12.12
N ALA A 451 32.43 -37.05 -13.10
CA ALA A 451 31.41 -36.12 -13.59
C ALA A 451 30.29 -36.00 -12.54
N GLY A 452 30.10 -34.80 -12.02
CA GLY A 452 28.93 -34.41 -11.24
C GLY A 452 28.41 -33.10 -11.81
N SER A 453 27.29 -33.17 -12.53
CA SER A 453 26.62 -32.02 -13.12
C SER A 453 26.07 -31.12 -12.00
N SER A 454 26.75 -30.02 -11.72
CA SER A 454 26.20 -28.91 -10.94
C SER A 454 25.22 -28.13 -11.82
N GLY A 455 23.92 -28.41 -11.66
CA GLY A 455 22.87 -27.52 -12.14
C GLY A 455 22.91 -26.18 -11.40
N PRO A 456 22.38 -25.09 -11.99
CA PRO A 456 22.36 -23.80 -11.35
C PRO A 456 21.50 -23.85 -10.08
N ARG A 457 22.03 -23.34 -8.97
CA ARG A 457 21.28 -23.06 -7.75
C ARG A 457 20.15 -22.10 -8.12
N ALA A 458 18.91 -22.58 -8.05
CA ALA A 458 17.74 -21.72 -8.11
C ALA A 458 17.71 -20.88 -6.82
N LEU A 459 17.82 -19.56 -6.95
CA LEU A 459 17.35 -18.65 -5.91
C LEU A 459 15.83 -18.81 -5.84
N LEU A 460 15.33 -19.41 -4.76
CA LEU A 460 13.91 -19.53 -4.52
C LEU A 460 13.35 -18.15 -4.16
N ALA A 461 12.27 -17.76 -4.85
CA ALA A 461 11.71 -16.43 -4.81
C ALA A 461 11.07 -16.10 -3.47
N LEU A 462 11.41 -14.94 -2.91
CA LEU A 462 10.75 -14.30 -1.77
C LEU A 462 9.31 -13.95 -2.19
N VAL A 463 8.35 -14.75 -1.72
CA VAL A 463 6.93 -14.45 -1.89
C VAL A 463 6.62 -13.27 -0.96
N LEU A 464 6.36 -12.10 -1.55
CA LEU A 464 5.57 -11.06 -0.91
C LEU A 464 4.16 -11.62 -0.70
N LEU A 465 3.99 -12.39 0.39
CA LEU A 465 2.67 -12.58 0.97
C LEU A 465 2.29 -11.18 1.47
N LEU A 466 1.57 -10.42 0.64
CA LEU A 466 0.56 -9.54 1.20
C LEU A 466 -0.23 -10.46 2.13
N PRO A 467 -0.18 -10.26 3.46
CA PRO A 467 -0.98 -11.09 4.33
C PRO A 467 -2.42 -10.95 3.79
N LEU A 468 -3.11 -12.07 3.59
CA LEU A 468 -4.53 -12.10 3.21
C LEU A 468 -5.40 -11.20 4.14
N TRP A 469 -4.83 -10.76 5.27
CA TRP A 469 -5.38 -9.80 6.22
C TRP A 469 -5.28 -8.30 5.81
N GLN A 470 -4.32 -7.90 4.96
CA GLN A 470 -4.36 -6.56 4.35
C GLN A 470 -5.52 -6.43 3.34
N LEU A 471 -5.98 -7.56 2.78
CA LEU A 471 -7.22 -7.63 2.00
C LEU A 471 -8.47 -7.79 2.88
N SER A 472 -8.33 -8.16 4.16
CA SER A 472 -9.46 -8.43 5.06
C SER A 472 -9.97 -7.22 5.84
N SER A 473 -9.45 -6.02 5.57
CA SER A 473 -9.58 -4.89 6.50
C SER A 473 -10.10 -3.60 5.88
N ALA A 474 -10.40 -3.54 4.58
CA ALA A 474 -11.11 -2.38 4.03
C ALA A 474 -12.56 -2.37 4.54
N LEU A 475 -12.77 -1.94 5.78
CA LEU A 475 -14.09 -1.80 6.36
C LEU A 475 -14.65 -0.46 5.88
N LEU A 476 -15.46 -0.52 4.82
CA LEU A 476 -16.46 0.52 4.59
C LEU A 476 -17.62 0.24 5.55
N LEU A 477 -17.82 1.13 6.52
CA LEU A 477 -18.96 1.01 7.42
C LEU A 477 -20.21 1.43 6.65
N VAL A 478 -21.13 0.48 6.45
CA VAL A 478 -22.51 0.76 6.01
C VAL A 478 -23.32 1.35 7.15
#